data_AF-A0A2V7WRM3-F1
#
_entry.id   AF-A0A2V7WRM3-F1
#
_cell.length_a   1.000
_cell.length_b   1.000
_cell.length_c   1.000
_cell.angle_alpha   90.00
_cell.angle_beta   90.00
_cell.angle_gamma   90.00
#
_symmetry.space_group_name_H-M   'P 1'
#
loop_
_entity.id
_entity.type
_entity.pdbx_description
1 polymer ?
#
loop_
_entity_poly.entity_id
_entity_poly.type
_entity_poly.pdbx_seq_one_letter_code
_entity_poly.pdbx_strand_id
1 'polypeptide(L)'
;MKARARYMDWAKHRAKPAIDLAGSNLLACSLDDLPGAREALDISGESPNGFAPLVEAIAARYGVGPDNVATAVGCSGANFLTLAAFVGPGDEVLLERPGYDPLAAAATMLG
;
A
#
# COMPACT_ATOMS: atom_id res chain seq x y z
N MET A 1 -23.75 -1.24 -9.17
CA MET A 1 -22.67 -2.11 -9.71
C MET A 1 -21.60 -2.21 -8.63
N LYS A 2 -21.09 -3.40 -8.27
CA LYS A 2 -20.01 -3.49 -7.27
C LYS A 2 -18.72 -2.94 -7.88
N ALA A 3 -18.06 -2.00 -7.20
CA ALA A 3 -16.76 -1.49 -7.64
C ALA A 3 -15.73 -2.63 -7.66
N ARG A 4 -14.92 -2.72 -8.73
CA ARG A 4 -13.94 -3.80 -8.92
C ARG A 4 -12.70 -3.26 -9.63
N ALA A 5 -11.54 -3.53 -9.04
CA ALA A 5 -10.23 -3.31 -9.66
C ALA A 5 -9.89 -4.51 -10.56
N ARG A 6 -10.18 -4.38 -11.87
CA ARG A 6 -10.02 -5.47 -12.86
C ARG A 6 -8.56 -5.86 -13.07
N TYR A 7 -7.65 -4.89 -13.12
CA TYR A 7 -6.22 -5.15 -13.27
C TYR A 7 -5.68 -5.90 -12.05
N MET A 8 -5.97 -5.43 -10.82
CA MET A 8 -5.50 -6.13 -9.62
C MET A 8 -6.08 -7.53 -9.47
N ASP A 9 -7.33 -7.74 -9.89
CA ASP A 9 -7.95 -9.06 -9.91
C ASP A 9 -7.23 -10.00 -10.89
N TRP A 10 -6.95 -9.54 -12.12
CA TRP A 10 -6.12 -10.29 -13.06
C TRP A 10 -4.71 -10.53 -12.52
N ALA A 11 -4.04 -9.51 -11.98
CA ALA A 11 -2.66 -9.60 -11.51
C ALA A 11 -2.50 -10.64 -10.39
N LYS A 12 -3.52 -10.80 -9.53
CA LYS A 12 -3.54 -11.78 -8.44
C LYS A 12 -3.83 -13.21 -8.91
N HIS A 13 -4.60 -13.39 -9.97
CA HIS A 13 -5.13 -14.71 -10.37
C HIS A 13 -4.59 -15.23 -11.71
N ARG A 14 -3.86 -14.43 -12.49
CA ARG A 14 -3.27 -14.89 -13.76
C ARG A 14 -2.29 -16.04 -13.54
N ALA A 15 -2.10 -16.85 -14.57
CA ALA A 15 -1.06 -17.86 -14.59
C ALA A 15 0.33 -17.21 -14.38
N LYS A 16 1.21 -17.90 -13.64
CA LYS A 16 2.58 -17.49 -13.35
C LYS A 16 3.54 -18.41 -14.10
N PRO A 17 3.90 -18.10 -15.37
CA PRO A 17 4.82 -18.92 -16.15
C PRO A 17 6.24 -18.87 -15.58
N ALA A 18 7.11 -19.78 -16.04
CA ALA A 18 8.51 -19.83 -15.58
C ALA A 18 9.30 -18.53 -15.86
N ILE A 19 8.98 -17.86 -16.97
CA ILE A 19 9.52 -16.54 -17.31
C ILE A 19 8.35 -15.56 -17.31
N ASP A 20 8.19 -14.87 -16.18
CA ASP A 20 7.08 -13.96 -15.96
C ASP A 20 7.54 -12.50 -16.06
N LEU A 21 7.15 -11.82 -17.14
CA LEU A 21 7.48 -10.42 -17.41
C LEU A 21 6.28 -9.48 -17.19
N ALA A 22 5.20 -9.97 -16.58
CA ALA A 22 3.96 -9.22 -16.43
C ALA A 22 3.83 -8.48 -15.09
N GLY A 23 4.80 -8.63 -14.17
CA GLY A 23 4.84 -7.91 -12.90
C GLY A 23 5.47 -6.52 -13.05
N SER A 24 4.92 -5.54 -12.34
CA SER A 24 5.53 -4.20 -12.16
C SER A 24 6.33 -4.08 -10.86
N ASN A 25 6.39 -5.16 -10.07
CA ASN A 25 7.09 -5.21 -8.79
C ASN A 25 8.59 -5.47 -8.97
N LEU A 26 9.36 -5.20 -7.91
CA LEU A 26 10.71 -5.70 -7.76
C LEU A 26 10.71 -7.16 -7.30
N LEU A 27 11.84 -7.83 -7.49
CA LEU A 27 12.06 -9.16 -6.92
C LEU A 27 11.92 -9.12 -5.40
N ALA A 28 11.32 -10.17 -4.83
CA ALA A 28 11.15 -10.26 -3.39
C ALA A 28 12.50 -10.38 -2.69
N CYS A 29 12.62 -9.71 -1.55
CA CYS A 29 13.74 -9.82 -0.63
C CYS A 29 13.39 -10.83 0.46
N SER A 30 14.35 -11.67 0.85
CA SER A 30 14.28 -12.60 1.96
C SER A 30 14.95 -12.03 3.21
N LEU A 31 14.81 -12.70 4.36
CA LEU A 31 15.54 -12.30 5.56
C LEU A 31 17.05 -12.47 5.42
N ASP A 32 17.51 -13.40 4.57
CA ASP A 32 18.94 -13.63 4.35
C ASP A 32 19.60 -12.47 3.57
N ASP A 33 18.80 -11.70 2.83
CA ASP A 33 19.21 -10.48 2.15
C ASP A 33 19.30 -9.27 3.11
N LEU A 34 18.88 -9.43 4.38
CA LEU A 34 18.80 -8.37 5.38
C LEU A 34 19.60 -8.75 6.65
N PRO A 35 20.93 -8.51 6.66
CA PRO A 35 21.77 -8.83 7.81
C PRO A 35 21.26 -8.17 9.10
N GLY A 36 21.06 -8.97 10.15
CA GLY A 36 20.57 -8.50 11.46
C GLY A 36 19.05 -8.43 11.60
N ALA A 37 18.27 -8.68 10.54
CA ALA A 37 16.81 -8.56 10.59
C ALA A 37 16.18 -9.63 11.49
N ARG A 38 16.73 -10.85 11.52
CA ARG A 38 16.18 -11.95 12.31
C ARG A 38 16.29 -11.69 13.81
N GLU A 39 17.36 -11.04 14.24
CA GLU A 39 17.64 -10.69 15.62
C GLU A 39 16.87 -9.44 16.08
N ALA A 40 16.53 -8.56 15.14
CA ALA A 40 15.81 -7.31 15.40
C ALA A 40 14.27 -7.46 15.46
N LEU A 41 13.73 -8.62 15.06
CA LEU A 41 12.29 -8.86 14.97
C LEU A 41 11.80 -9.73 16.14
N ASP A 42 10.78 -9.24 16.84
CA ASP A 42 9.93 -10.03 17.74
C ASP A 42 8.51 -10.08 17.14
N ILE A 43 7.75 -11.13 17.45
CA ILE A 43 6.35 -11.29 17.04
C ILE A 43 5.46 -10.33 17.86
N SER A 44 5.93 -9.94 19.05
CA SER A 44 5.22 -9.05 19.96
C SER A 44 5.82 -7.64 19.99
N GLY A 45 4.95 -6.65 20.17
CA GLY A 45 5.35 -5.25 20.29
C GLY A 45 4.14 -4.33 20.27
N GLU A 46 4.18 -3.27 21.07
CA GLU A 46 3.14 -2.23 21.08
C GLU A 46 3.50 -1.13 20.07
N SER A 47 2.57 -0.78 19.18
CA SER A 47 2.76 0.22 18.13
C SER A 47 1.41 0.79 17.67
N PRO A 48 0.64 1.44 18.58
CA PRO A 48 -0.73 1.90 18.30
C PRO A 48 -0.80 2.90 17.15
N ASN A 49 0.27 3.68 16.96
CA ASN A 49 0.40 4.68 15.88
C ASN A 49 1.53 4.29 14.90
N GLY A 50 1.82 3.00 14.77
CA GLY A 50 2.96 2.51 13.99
C GLY A 50 4.24 2.35 14.82
N PHE A 51 5.19 1.61 14.26
CA PHE A 51 6.48 1.33 14.90
C PHE A 51 7.38 2.57 14.82
N ALA A 52 7.72 3.18 15.95
CA ALA A 52 8.37 4.50 15.99
C ALA A 52 9.65 4.60 15.13
N PRO A 53 10.59 3.63 15.16
CA PRO A 53 11.78 3.69 14.29
C PRO A 53 11.46 3.71 12.79
N LEU A 54 10.39 3.03 12.37
CA LEU A 54 9.93 3.05 10.97
C LEU A 54 9.31 4.39 10.62
N VAL A 55 8.45 4.92 11.50
CA VAL A 55 7.78 6.21 11.33
C VAL A 55 8.80 7.34 11.20
N GLU A 56 9.78 7.39 12.09
CA GLU A 56 10.86 8.39 12.08
C GLU A 56 11.71 8.30 10.80
N ALA A 57 12.05 7.08 10.36
CA ALA A 57 12.83 6.87 9.14
C ALA A 57 12.07 7.33 7.89
N ILE A 58 10.77 7.08 7.80
CA ILE A 58 9.92 7.57 6.71
C ILE A 58 9.83 9.10 6.76
N ALA A 59 9.56 9.67 7.93
CA ALA A 59 9.46 11.11 8.14
C ALA A 59 10.73 11.83 7.67
N ALA A 60 11.90 11.33 8.09
CA ALA A 60 13.20 11.85 7.68
C ALA A 60 13.43 11.73 6.16
N ARG A 61 13.08 10.59 5.55
CA ARG A 61 13.21 10.37 4.10
C ARG A 61 12.42 11.38 3.28
N TYR A 62 11.23 11.77 3.74
CA TYR A 62 10.34 12.68 3.02
C TYR A 62 10.37 14.12 3.54
N GLY A 63 11.18 14.42 4.56
CA GLY A 63 11.32 15.79 5.10
C GLY A 63 10.06 16.30 5.82
N VAL A 64 9.30 15.41 6.47
CA VAL A 64 8.06 15.76 7.20
C VAL A 64 8.20 15.42 8.68
N GLY A 65 7.29 15.94 9.52
CA GLY A 65 7.20 15.54 10.92
C GLY A 65 6.66 14.10 11.09
N PRO A 66 7.04 13.37 12.15
CA PRO A 66 6.51 12.03 12.44
C PRO A 66 4.98 11.97 12.51
N ASP A 67 4.34 13.02 13.02
CA ASP A 67 2.87 13.12 13.11
C ASP A 67 2.18 13.22 11.73
N ASN A 68 2.94 13.44 10.65
CA ASN A 68 2.46 13.42 9.27
C ASN A 68 2.67 12.05 8.59
N VAL A 69 3.03 11.00 9.35
CA VAL A 69 3.27 9.66 8.83
C VAL A 69 2.28 8.68 9.45
N ALA A 70 1.52 7.99 8.60
CA ALA A 70 0.66 6.88 8.99
C ALA A 70 1.10 5.60 8.25
N THR A 71 1.19 4.48 8.97
CA THR A 71 1.50 3.18 8.39
C THR A 71 0.24 2.39 8.05
N ALA A 72 0.29 1.59 6.99
CA ALA A 72 -0.80 0.72 6.57
C ALA A 72 -0.27 -0.61 6.02
N VAL A 73 -1.16 -1.56 5.75
CA VAL A 73 -0.82 -2.84 5.12
C VAL A 73 -0.54 -2.62 3.63
N GLY A 74 0.71 -2.25 3.33
CA GLY A 74 1.18 -1.92 1.98
C GLY A 74 0.57 -0.64 1.41
N CYS A 75 1.06 -0.24 0.23
CA CYS A 75 0.60 0.97 -0.45
C CYS A 75 -0.89 0.90 -0.84
N SER A 76 -1.40 -0.27 -1.21
CA SER A 76 -2.84 -0.44 -1.51
C SER A 76 -3.72 -0.17 -0.28
N GLY A 77 -3.30 -0.58 0.92
CA GLY A 77 -4.00 -0.26 2.16
C GLY A 77 -3.94 1.23 2.50
N ALA A 78 -2.78 1.86 2.32
CA ALA A 78 -2.62 3.30 2.50
C ALA A 78 -3.54 4.09 1.56
N ASN A 79 -3.55 3.75 0.27
CA ASN A 79 -4.44 4.37 -0.72
C ASN A 79 -5.91 4.26 -0.33
N PHE A 80 -6.34 3.09 0.17
CA PHE A 80 -7.70 2.89 0.62
C PHE A 80 -8.05 3.76 1.84
N LEU A 81 -7.19 3.78 2.87
CA LEU A 81 -7.39 4.59 4.08
C LEU A 81 -7.43 6.09 3.75
N THR A 82 -6.55 6.56 2.87
CA THR A 82 -6.55 7.96 2.41
C THR A 82 -7.86 8.30 1.72
N LEU A 83 -8.33 7.47 0.77
CA LEU A 83 -9.61 7.73 0.11
C LEU A 83 -10.78 7.69 1.11
N ALA A 84 -10.81 6.71 2.01
CA ALA A 84 -11.86 6.60 3.03
C ALA A 84 -11.87 7.78 4.03
N ALA A 85 -10.73 8.45 4.24
CA ALA A 85 -10.63 9.61 5.12
C ALA A 85 -11.08 10.92 4.45
N PHE A 86 -10.95 11.03 3.12
CA PHE A 86 -11.13 12.30 2.40
C PHE A 86 -12.25 12.32 1.35
N VAL A 87 -12.79 11.17 0.96
CA VAL A 87 -13.85 11.06 -0.07
C VAL A 87 -15.15 10.64 0.59
N GLY A 88 -16.19 11.46 0.42
CA GLY A 88 -17.55 11.19 0.82
C GLY A 88 -18.52 11.04 -0.36
N PRO A 89 -19.76 10.58 -0.11
CA PRO A 89 -20.75 10.43 -1.15
C PRO A 89 -21.08 11.75 -1.86
N GLY A 90 -21.01 11.73 -3.20
CA GLY A 90 -21.28 12.90 -4.04
C GLY A 90 -20.09 13.83 -4.30
N ASP A 91 -18.91 13.53 -3.77
CA ASP A 91 -17.69 14.30 -4.07
C ASP A 91 -17.24 14.10 -5.52
N GLU A 92 -16.76 15.18 -6.14
CA GLU A 92 -16.12 15.12 -7.45
C GLU A 92 -14.62 14.82 -7.30
N VAL A 93 -14.22 13.60 -7.66
CA VAL A 93 -12.82 13.15 -7.55
C VAL A 93 -12.17 13.03 -8.93
N LEU A 94 -11.05 13.72 -9.14
CA LEU A 94 -10.23 13.58 -10.35
C LEU A 94 -9.26 12.41 -10.22
N LEU A 95 -9.26 11.52 -11.22
CA LEU A 95 -8.38 10.36 -11.28
C LEU A 95 -7.68 10.28 -12.64
N GLU A 96 -6.39 9.96 -12.62
CA GLU A 96 -5.58 9.74 -13.84
C GLU A 96 -6.12 8.56 -14.67
N ARG A 97 -6.02 8.67 -16.02
CA ARG A 97 -6.35 7.60 -16.95
C ARG A 97 -5.32 7.47 -18.09
N PRO A 98 -4.68 6.29 -18.28
CA PRO A 98 -4.76 5.11 -17.41
C PRO A 98 -4.08 5.36 -16.06
N GLY A 99 -4.60 4.73 -14.99
CA GLY A 99 -4.08 4.89 -13.64
C GLY A 99 -4.19 3.60 -12.84
N TYR A 100 -3.74 3.63 -11.58
CA TYR A 100 -3.85 2.47 -10.68
C TYR A 100 -5.31 2.23 -10.31
N ASP A 101 -5.91 1.20 -10.93
CA ASP A 101 -7.35 0.96 -10.88
C ASP A 101 -7.97 0.73 -9.48
N PRO A 102 -7.25 0.34 -8.42
CA PRO A 102 -7.83 0.28 -7.08
C PRO A 102 -8.20 1.66 -6.54
N LEU A 103 -7.57 2.75 -7.00
CA LEU A 103 -7.96 4.10 -6.60
C LEU A 103 -9.37 4.42 -7.09
N ALA A 104 -9.65 4.16 -8.37
CA ALA A 104 -10.98 4.34 -8.94
C ALA A 104 -12.03 3.41 -8.29
N ALA A 105 -11.68 2.15 -8.08
CA ALA A 105 -12.58 1.20 -7.43
C ALA A 105 -12.90 1.59 -5.98
N ALA A 106 -11.90 2.05 -5.21
CA ALA A 106 -12.12 2.50 -3.84
C ALA A 106 -12.98 3.77 -3.80
N ALA A 107 -12.71 4.77 -4.64
CA ALA A 107 -13.52 5.98 -4.70
C ALA A 107 -14.99 5.67 -5.04
N THR A 108 -15.25 4.87 -6.09
CA THR A 108 -16.62 4.45 -6.45
C THR A 108 -17.32 3.62 -5.37
N MET A 109 -16.56 2.90 -4.53
CA MET A 109 -17.13 2.13 -3.43
C MET A 109 -17.60 3.02 -2.28
N LEU A 110 -16.95 4.16 -2.06
CA LEU A 110 -17.20 5.05 -0.92
C LEU A 110 -18.41 5.97 -1.13
N GLY A 111 -18.83 6.21 -2.38
CA GLY A 111 -20.05 6.96 -2.72
C GLY A 111 -19.77 7.99 -3.80
#